data_AF-A0A952UBI3-F1
#
_entry.id   AF-A0A952UBI3-F1
#
_cell.length_a   1.000
_cell.length_b   1.000
_cell.length_c   1.000
_cell.angle_alpha   90.00
_cell.angle_beta   90.00
_cell.angle_gamma   90.00
#
_symmetry.space_group_name_H-M   'P 1'
#
loop_
_entity.id
_entity.type
_entity.pdbx_description
1 polymer ?
#
loop_
_entity_poly.entity_id
_entity_poly.type
_entity_poly.pdbx_seq_one_letter_code
_entity_poly.pdbx_strand_id
1 'polypeptide(L)'
;MNQQSNGQLGCLLGLAQALFQGILRLFGIGGRQIRDTLEHTDKTYREYVDVWVSERLAYWLHETRGDINVDTATRVLLGEADSYPEIARVVRETLVDAKVTFSQREGKQYLEIEAYMSPKQLNGKLPQILRWRAEREITWQEIPNDVRERLIRAREPVTLGYAIPQ
;
A
#
# COMPACT_ATOMS: atom_id res chain seq x y z
N MET A 1 -48.64 -35.91 37.79
CA MET A 1 -47.31 -36.01 38.43
C MET A 1 -46.45 -36.90 37.56
N ASN A 2 -45.40 -36.35 36.93
CA ASN A 2 -44.11 -37.01 36.76
C ASN A 2 -43.11 -35.99 36.19
N GLN A 3 -42.15 -35.66 37.05
CA GLN A 3 -41.02 -34.79 36.81
C GLN A 3 -39.82 -35.62 36.36
N GLN A 4 -38.98 -34.96 35.54
CA GLN A 4 -37.52 -35.12 35.41
C GLN A 4 -36.93 -36.31 34.63
N SER A 5 -36.54 -36.01 33.39
CA SER A 5 -35.37 -36.60 32.73
C SER A 5 -34.64 -35.56 31.85
N ASN A 6 -34.18 -34.46 32.44
CA ASN A 6 -33.38 -33.43 31.74
C ASN A 6 -32.01 -33.18 32.41
N GLY A 7 -31.42 -34.21 33.03
CA GLY A 7 -30.16 -34.09 33.80
C GLY A 7 -28.87 -34.48 33.07
N GLN A 8 -28.94 -35.18 31.94
CA GLN A 8 -27.73 -35.83 31.35
C GLN A 8 -27.15 -35.14 30.10
N LEU A 9 -27.89 -34.26 29.43
CA LEU A 9 -27.41 -33.59 28.20
C LEU A 9 -26.63 -32.29 28.46
N GLY A 10 -26.78 -31.66 29.63
CA GLY A 10 -26.08 -30.40 29.97
C GLY A 10 -24.60 -30.56 30.35
N CYS A 11 -24.22 -31.69 30.96
CA CYS A 11 -22.85 -31.90 31.43
C CYS A 11 -21.85 -32.23 30.31
N LEU A 12 -22.29 -32.89 29.23
CA LEU A 12 -21.41 -33.25 28.11
C LEU A 12 -21.10 -32.04 27.19
N LEU A 13 -22.06 -31.13 27.02
CA LEU A 13 -21.86 -29.90 26.24
C LEU A 13 -20.91 -28.91 26.94
N GLY A 14 -20.99 -28.80 28.27
CA GLY A 14 -20.08 -27.95 29.05
C GLY A 14 -18.62 -28.42 29.02
N LEU A 15 -18.39 -29.74 29.04
CA LEU A 15 -17.04 -30.33 28.95
C LEU A 15 -16.41 -30.13 27.57
N ALA A 16 -17.18 -30.26 26.48
CA ALA A 16 -16.68 -30.02 25.12
C ALA A 16 -16.28 -28.55 24.91
N GLN A 17 -17.04 -27.61 25.46
CA GLN A 17 -16.77 -26.18 25.34
C GLN A 17 -15.58 -25.73 26.20
N ALA A 18 -15.40 -26.34 27.38
CA ALA A 18 -14.23 -26.13 28.23
C ALA A 18 -12.93 -26.70 27.62
N LEU A 19 -13.00 -27.88 26.98
CA LEU A 19 -11.87 -28.47 26.27
C LEU A 19 -11.47 -27.63 25.05
N PHE A 20 -12.42 -27.11 24.29
CA PHE A 20 -12.14 -26.27 23.13
C PHE A 20 -11.49 -24.94 23.51
N GLN A 21 -11.97 -24.29 24.59
CA GLN A 21 -11.32 -23.08 25.13
C GLN A 21 -9.96 -23.36 25.80
N GLY A 22 -9.76 -24.56 26.35
CA GLY A 22 -8.47 -25.01 26.88
C GLY A 22 -7.43 -25.25 25.79
N ILE A 23 -7.82 -25.87 24.66
CA ILE A 23 -6.95 -26.11 23.51
C ILE A 23 -6.52 -24.78 22.86
N LEU A 24 -7.44 -23.83 22.70
CA LEU A 24 -7.12 -22.49 22.18
C LEU A 24 -6.21 -21.67 23.10
N ARG A 25 -6.13 -21.99 24.40
CA ARG A 25 -5.17 -21.38 25.34
C ARG A 25 -3.82 -22.08 25.39
N LEU A 26 -3.77 -23.40 25.12
CA LEU A 26 -2.54 -24.19 25.07
C LEU A 26 -1.75 -23.96 23.77
N PHE A 27 -2.45 -23.76 22.66
CA PHE A 27 -1.85 -23.20 21.44
C PHE A 27 -1.89 -21.68 21.56
N GLY A 28 -0.86 -21.07 22.16
CA GLY A 28 -0.67 -19.61 22.34
C GLY A 28 -0.61 -18.78 21.05
N ILE A 29 -1.53 -19.02 20.12
CA ILE A 29 -1.74 -18.45 18.80
C ILE A 29 -3.01 -17.60 18.92
N GLY A 30 -2.98 -16.57 19.76
CA GLY A 30 -4.18 -15.77 20.04
C GLY A 30 -3.96 -14.26 20.11
N GLY A 31 -2.72 -13.79 19.99
CA GLY A 31 -2.47 -12.35 20.07
C GLY A 31 -1.11 -11.90 19.56
N ARG A 32 -0.04 -12.69 19.77
CA ARG A 32 1.29 -12.37 19.24
C ARG A 32 1.42 -12.68 17.75
N GLN A 33 1.06 -13.90 17.32
CA GLN A 33 1.11 -14.23 15.88
C GLN A 33 0.20 -13.34 15.03
N ILE A 34 -1.02 -13.00 15.46
CA ILE A 34 -1.89 -12.09 14.67
C ILE A 34 -1.26 -10.70 14.56
N ARG A 35 -0.64 -10.20 15.63
CA ARG A 35 0.03 -8.89 15.64
C ARG A 35 1.33 -8.88 14.84
N ASP A 36 2.13 -9.95 14.91
CA ASP A 36 3.35 -10.13 14.12
C ASP A 36 3.03 -10.34 12.63
N THR A 37 1.91 -11.02 12.31
CA THR A 37 1.43 -11.21 10.93
C THR A 37 0.87 -9.89 10.38
N LEU A 38 0.17 -9.10 11.19
CA LEU A 38 -0.32 -7.76 10.81
C LEU A 38 0.85 -6.79 10.58
N GLU A 39 1.87 -6.77 11.43
CA GLU A 39 3.08 -5.95 11.23
C GLU A 39 3.91 -6.40 10.01
N HIS A 40 3.99 -7.70 9.72
CA HIS A 40 4.61 -8.18 8.48
C HIS A 40 3.81 -7.78 7.24
N THR A 41 2.47 -7.80 7.32
CA THR A 41 1.62 -7.44 6.17
C THR A 41 1.76 -5.96 5.81
N ASP A 42 1.88 -5.07 6.81
CA ASP A 42 2.09 -3.63 6.57
C ASP A 42 3.47 -3.31 5.97
N LYS A 43 4.52 -4.09 6.28
CA LYS A 43 5.86 -3.93 5.64
C LYS A 43 5.86 -4.41 4.20
N THR A 44 5.35 -5.62 3.94
CA THR A 44 5.24 -6.18 2.59
C THR A 44 4.34 -5.33 1.69
N TYR A 45 3.28 -4.72 2.26
CA TYR A 45 2.41 -3.76 1.59
C TYR A 45 3.19 -2.53 1.08
N ARG A 46 3.95 -1.89 1.97
CA ARG A 46 4.66 -0.65 1.68
C ARG A 46 5.65 -0.87 0.55
N GLU A 47 6.37 -1.98 0.61
CA GLU A 47 7.30 -2.38 -0.44
C GLU A 47 6.61 -2.60 -1.78
N TYR A 48 5.46 -3.27 -1.85
CA TYR A 48 4.82 -3.57 -3.15
C TYR A 48 4.18 -2.34 -3.82
N VAL A 49 3.50 -1.48 -3.06
CA VAL A 49 2.93 -0.24 -3.60
C VAL A 49 4.04 0.74 -3.96
N ASP A 50 5.04 0.92 -3.10
CA ASP A 50 6.14 1.85 -3.37
C ASP A 50 6.97 1.39 -4.58
N VAL A 51 7.20 0.08 -4.76
CA VAL A 51 7.86 -0.47 -5.95
C VAL A 51 7.07 -0.17 -7.22
N TRP A 52 5.78 -0.49 -7.26
CA TRP A 52 4.99 -0.25 -8.47
C TRP A 52 4.89 1.24 -8.79
N VAL A 53 4.70 2.11 -7.79
CA VAL A 53 4.65 3.56 -7.99
C VAL A 53 5.99 4.09 -8.48
N SER A 54 7.09 3.67 -7.85
CA SER A 54 8.45 4.07 -8.23
C SER A 54 8.81 3.65 -9.65
N GLU A 55 8.54 2.40 -10.02
CA GLU A 55 8.78 1.88 -11.37
C GLU A 55 8.02 2.69 -12.41
N ARG A 56 6.73 2.95 -12.16
CA ARG A 56 5.88 3.67 -13.12
C ARG A 56 6.32 5.12 -13.30
N LEU A 57 6.71 5.79 -12.22
CA LEU A 57 7.29 7.12 -12.29
C LEU A 57 8.65 7.11 -13.01
N ALA A 58 9.50 6.09 -12.77
CA ALA A 58 10.79 5.93 -13.42
C ALA A 58 10.66 5.72 -14.94
N TYR A 59 9.69 4.92 -15.39
CA TYR A 59 9.39 4.78 -16.82
C TYR A 59 8.98 6.11 -17.43
N TRP A 60 8.06 6.85 -16.79
CA TRP A 60 7.62 8.13 -17.32
C TRP A 60 8.72 9.22 -17.28
N LEU A 61 9.59 9.19 -16.26
CA LEU A 61 10.81 10.00 -16.20
C LEU A 61 11.71 9.71 -17.40
N HIS A 62 11.96 8.44 -17.72
CA HIS A 62 12.78 8.04 -18.86
C HIS A 62 12.17 8.49 -20.20
N GLU A 63 10.86 8.34 -20.38
CA GLU A 63 10.17 8.81 -21.59
C GLU A 63 10.28 10.33 -21.77
N THR A 64 10.19 11.08 -20.67
CA THR A 64 10.29 12.55 -20.68
C THR A 64 11.75 13.02 -20.80
N ARG A 65 12.68 12.24 -20.26
CA ARG A 65 14.12 12.51 -20.17
C ARG A 65 14.90 11.23 -20.42
N GLY A 66 15.23 10.99 -21.70
CA GLY A 66 15.94 9.78 -22.13
C GLY A 66 17.34 9.59 -21.53
N ASP A 67 17.89 10.61 -20.85
CA ASP A 67 19.13 10.53 -20.08
C ASP A 67 18.96 9.83 -18.70
N ILE A 68 17.72 9.56 -18.26
CA ILE A 68 17.42 8.88 -17.00
C ILE A 68 17.32 7.38 -17.23
N ASN A 69 18.15 6.58 -16.56
CA ASN A 69 18.00 5.12 -16.56
C ASN A 69 16.85 4.69 -15.62
N VAL A 70 15.94 3.85 -16.12
CA VAL A 70 14.75 3.40 -15.38
C VAL A 70 15.13 2.70 -14.08
N ASP A 71 16.01 1.69 -14.13
CA ASP A 71 16.37 0.90 -12.94
C ASP A 71 16.97 1.76 -11.83
N THR A 72 17.83 2.71 -12.21
CA THR A 72 18.48 3.61 -11.26
C THR A 72 17.49 4.62 -10.69
N ALA A 73 16.61 5.17 -11.53
CA ALA A 73 15.55 6.08 -11.07
C ALA A 73 14.57 5.39 -10.12
N THR A 74 14.21 4.13 -10.39
CA THR A 74 13.37 3.31 -9.48
C THR A 74 14.03 3.18 -8.11
N ARG A 75 15.33 2.82 -8.04
CA ARG A 75 16.07 2.71 -6.78
C ARG A 75 16.11 4.03 -6.00
N VAL A 76 16.38 5.13 -6.71
CA VAL A 76 16.34 6.48 -6.12
C VAL A 76 14.97 6.78 -5.52
N LEU A 77 13.90 6.55 -6.28
CA LEU A 77 12.51 6.78 -5.84
C LEU A 77 12.10 5.89 -4.66
N LEU A 78 12.72 4.72 -4.51
CA LEU A 78 12.57 3.82 -3.36
C LEU A 78 13.41 4.21 -2.13
N GLY A 79 14.17 5.30 -2.20
CA GLY A 79 14.94 5.84 -1.08
C GLY A 79 16.44 5.59 -1.13
N GLU A 80 16.98 5.03 -2.22
CA GLU A 80 18.43 4.85 -2.40
C GLU A 80 19.12 6.12 -2.97
N ALA A 81 18.56 7.32 -2.75
CA ALA A 81 19.05 8.56 -3.33
C ALA A 81 20.54 8.86 -3.02
N ASP A 82 20.99 8.54 -1.81
CA ASP A 82 22.38 8.74 -1.36
C ASP A 82 23.39 7.92 -2.17
N SER A 83 22.98 6.77 -2.70
CA SER A 83 23.82 5.90 -3.54
C SER A 83 23.94 6.42 -4.98
N TYR A 84 23.04 7.30 -5.41
CA TYR A 84 22.92 7.76 -6.80
C TYR A 84 22.69 9.28 -6.89
N PRO A 85 23.61 10.12 -6.38
CA PRO A 85 23.38 11.55 -6.16
C PRO A 85 23.06 12.34 -7.44
N GLU A 86 23.67 11.98 -8.58
CA GLU A 86 23.39 12.66 -9.86
C GLU A 86 21.99 12.36 -10.38
N ILE A 87 21.55 11.10 -10.30
CA ILE A 87 20.20 10.71 -10.72
C ILE A 87 19.18 11.28 -9.74
N ALA A 88 19.45 11.25 -8.43
CA ALA A 88 18.61 11.89 -7.42
C ALA A 88 18.40 13.38 -7.71
N ARG A 89 19.48 14.11 -8.05
CA ARG A 89 19.37 15.52 -8.46
C ARG A 89 18.48 15.69 -9.68
N VAL A 90 18.67 14.88 -10.72
CA VAL A 90 17.86 14.95 -11.94
C VAL A 90 16.38 14.62 -11.67
N VAL A 91 16.10 13.61 -10.83
CA VAL A 91 14.74 13.26 -10.41
C VAL A 91 14.09 14.44 -9.69
N ARG A 92 14.77 15.06 -8.72
CA ARG A 92 14.26 16.24 -7.99
C ARG A 92 14.00 17.45 -8.88
N GLU A 93 14.86 17.68 -9.87
CA GLU A 93 14.68 18.78 -10.82
C GLU A 93 13.53 18.54 -11.79
N THR A 94 13.17 17.27 -12.04
CA THR A 94 12.22 16.88 -13.08
C THR A 94 10.84 16.56 -12.50
N LEU A 95 10.75 15.76 -11.44
CA LEU A 95 9.50 15.38 -10.79
C LEU A 95 9.10 16.45 -9.76
N VAL A 96 8.03 17.17 -10.05
CA VAL A 96 7.57 18.32 -9.26
C VAL A 96 6.68 17.88 -8.10
N ASP A 97 5.73 17.00 -8.39
CA ASP A 97 4.76 16.49 -7.42
C ASP A 97 4.25 15.13 -7.90
N ALA A 98 3.91 14.26 -6.95
CA ALA A 98 3.27 12.99 -7.21
C ALA A 98 2.31 12.65 -6.07
N LYS A 99 1.16 12.09 -6.42
CA LYS A 99 0.10 11.71 -5.49
C LYS A 99 -0.37 10.32 -5.83
N VAL A 100 -0.66 9.55 -4.80
CA VAL A 100 -1.18 8.19 -4.90
C VAL A 100 -2.60 8.20 -4.33
N THR A 101 -3.57 7.77 -5.12
CA THR A 101 -4.97 7.71 -4.69
C THR A 101 -5.47 6.28 -4.68
N PHE A 102 -6.02 5.87 -3.55
CA PHE A 102 -6.76 4.63 -3.42
C PHE A 102 -8.25 4.93 -3.59
N SER A 103 -8.95 4.17 -4.41
CA SER A 103 -10.39 4.35 -4.62
C SER A 103 -11.12 3.02 -4.76
N GLN A 104 -12.43 3.03 -4.51
CA GLN A 104 -13.32 1.91 -4.79
C GLN A 104 -14.37 2.32 -5.83
N ARG A 105 -14.45 1.59 -6.94
CA ARG A 105 -15.40 1.85 -8.03
C ARG A 105 -15.99 0.52 -8.47
N GLU A 106 -17.31 0.45 -8.60
CA GLU A 106 -18.01 -0.75 -9.10
C GLU A 106 -17.65 -2.05 -8.33
N GLY A 107 -17.39 -1.94 -7.02
CA GLY A 107 -17.00 -3.06 -6.17
C GLY A 107 -15.51 -3.45 -6.24
N LYS A 108 -14.74 -2.85 -7.15
CA LYS A 108 -13.30 -3.07 -7.31
C LYS A 108 -12.47 -1.97 -6.65
N GLN A 109 -11.24 -2.29 -6.29
CA GLN A 109 -10.30 -1.36 -5.68
C GLN A 109 -9.25 -0.94 -6.71
N TYR A 110 -8.87 0.33 -6.68
CA TYR A 110 -7.92 0.91 -7.61
C TYR A 110 -6.82 1.68 -6.88
N LEU A 111 -5.61 1.56 -7.41
CA LEU A 111 -4.46 2.40 -7.11
C LEU A 111 -4.21 3.32 -8.29
N GLU A 112 -4.22 4.62 -8.07
CA GLU A 112 -3.96 5.63 -9.08
C GLU A 112 -2.74 6.46 -8.70
N ILE A 113 -1.94 6.82 -9.69
CA ILE A 113 -0.84 7.77 -9.56
C ILE A 113 -1.22 8.99 -10.40
N GLU A 114 -1.09 10.17 -9.81
CA GLU A 114 -1.08 11.43 -10.54
C GLU A 114 0.24 12.12 -10.29
N ALA A 115 0.98 12.45 -11.35
CA ALA A 115 2.29 13.04 -11.23
C ALA A 115 2.47 14.23 -12.19
N TYR A 116 3.35 15.13 -11.78
CA TYR A 116 3.67 16.37 -12.46
C TYR A 116 5.17 16.46 -12.71
N MET A 117 5.56 16.73 -13.94
CA MET A 117 6.96 16.87 -14.32
C MET A 117 7.24 18.20 -15.02
N SER A 118 8.41 18.75 -14.71
CA SER A 118 9.01 19.86 -15.43
C SER A 118 10.06 19.32 -16.40
N PRO A 119 9.81 19.30 -17.72
CA PRO A 119 10.80 18.85 -18.70
C PRO A 119 12.03 19.78 -18.72
N LYS A 120 13.17 19.25 -19.16
CA LYS A 120 14.43 20.02 -19.30
C LYS A 120 14.22 21.20 -20.26
N GLN A 121 14.51 22.41 -19.78
CA GLN A 121 14.48 23.60 -20.63
C GLN A 121 15.65 23.55 -21.62
N LEU A 122 15.35 23.48 -22.92
CA LEU A 122 16.37 23.52 -23.96
C LEU A 122 16.54 24.92 -24.57
N ASN A 123 15.52 25.79 -24.50
CA ASN A 123 15.46 27.03 -25.30
C ASN A 123 14.95 28.29 -24.54
N GLY A 124 15.14 28.38 -23.22
CA GLY A 124 14.76 29.57 -22.44
C GLY A 124 13.26 29.89 -22.34
N LYS A 125 12.39 28.97 -22.79
CA LYS A 125 10.94 29.03 -22.58
C LYS A 125 10.58 28.35 -21.26
N LEU A 126 9.56 28.86 -20.57
CA LEU A 126 9.00 28.20 -19.40
C LEU A 126 8.54 26.78 -19.79
N PRO A 127 8.97 25.74 -19.06
CA PRO A 127 8.61 24.37 -19.36
C PRO A 127 7.13 24.21 -19.08
N GLN A 128 6.41 23.64 -20.04
CA GLN A 128 5.03 23.23 -19.79
C GLN A 128 5.07 22.06 -18.82
N ILE A 129 4.51 22.26 -17.62
CA ILE A 129 4.38 21.16 -16.65
C ILE A 129 3.53 20.08 -17.30
N LEU A 130 4.10 18.89 -17.42
CA LEU A 130 3.41 17.73 -17.93
C LEU A 130 2.66 17.08 -16.77
N ARG A 131 1.40 16.73 -17.01
CA ARG A 131 0.60 15.92 -16.09
C ARG A 131 0.47 14.52 -16.66
N TRP A 132 0.67 13.53 -15.82
CA TRP A 132 0.55 12.13 -16.19
C TRP A 132 -0.20 11.35 -15.12
N ARG A 133 -0.87 10.30 -15.56
CA ARG A 133 -1.67 9.43 -14.72
C ARG A 133 -1.49 7.98 -15.13
N ALA A 134 -1.40 7.10 -14.14
CA ALA A 134 -1.55 5.66 -14.31
C ALA A 134 -2.48 5.11 -13.25
N GLU A 135 -3.10 3.98 -13.55
CA GLU A 135 -3.93 3.25 -12.59
C GLU A 135 -3.78 1.75 -12.76
N ARG A 136 -4.02 1.02 -11.67
CA ARG A 136 -4.18 -0.44 -11.68
C ARG A 136 -5.30 -0.85 -10.73
N GLU A 137 -5.96 -1.95 -11.07
CA GLU A 137 -6.81 -2.68 -10.12
C GLU A 137 -5.90 -3.34 -9.07
N ILE A 138 -6.33 -3.29 -7.82
CA ILE A 138 -5.63 -3.88 -6.67
C ILE A 138 -6.62 -4.67 -5.82
N THR A 139 -6.10 -5.49 -4.91
CA THR A 139 -6.89 -6.22 -3.92
C THR A 139 -6.89 -5.49 -2.58
N TRP A 140 -7.85 -5.82 -1.70
CA TRP A 140 -7.90 -5.24 -0.35
C TRP A 140 -6.63 -5.47 0.45
N GLN A 141 -5.96 -6.60 0.26
CA GLN A 141 -4.69 -6.96 0.93
C GLN A 141 -3.55 -6.00 0.57
N GLU A 142 -3.63 -5.34 -0.59
CA GLU A 142 -2.65 -4.36 -1.08
C GLU A 142 -2.98 -2.93 -0.64
N ILE A 143 -3.97 -2.71 0.24
CA ILE A 143 -4.32 -1.38 0.76
C ILE A 143 -3.89 -1.29 2.24
N PRO A 144 -3.25 -0.19 2.69
CA PRO A 144 -2.95 0.01 4.11
C PRO A 144 -4.17 -0.21 4.99
N ASN A 145 -4.00 -0.75 6.20
CA ASN A 145 -5.14 -0.97 7.07
C ASN A 145 -5.90 0.34 7.40
N ASP A 146 -5.20 1.45 7.66
CA ASP A 146 -5.81 2.75 7.96
C ASP A 146 -6.54 3.34 6.74
N VAL A 147 -5.95 3.22 5.55
CA VAL A 147 -6.58 3.65 4.30
C VAL A 147 -7.78 2.76 3.95
N ARG A 148 -7.65 1.45 4.14
CA ARG A 148 -8.71 0.45 3.94
C ARG A 148 -9.91 0.76 4.85
N GLU A 149 -9.66 1.02 6.13
CA GLU A 149 -10.71 1.40 7.08
C GLU A 149 -11.42 2.68 6.63
N ARG A 150 -10.67 3.69 6.17
CA ARG A 150 -11.26 4.92 5.63
C ARG A 150 -12.08 4.68 4.37
N LEU A 151 -11.58 3.90 3.42
CA LEU A 151 -12.32 3.54 2.20
C LEU A 151 -13.62 2.81 2.52
N ILE A 152 -13.60 1.87 3.46
CA ILE A 152 -14.79 1.11 3.85
C ILE A 152 -15.81 2.00 4.59
N ARG A 153 -15.34 2.85 5.51
CA ARG A 153 -16.21 3.67 6.37
C ARG A 153 -16.75 4.91 5.66
N ALA A 154 -15.87 5.69 5.05
CA ALA A 154 -16.22 6.96 4.40
C ALA A 154 -16.71 6.77 2.96
N ARG A 155 -16.33 5.66 2.30
CA ARG A 155 -16.61 5.40 0.88
C ARG A 155 -16.11 6.52 -0.05
N GLU A 156 -15.05 7.20 0.37
CA GLU A 156 -14.40 8.27 -0.37
C GLU A 156 -12.99 7.86 -0.77
N PRO A 157 -12.48 8.29 -1.95
CA PRO A 157 -11.09 8.09 -2.32
C PRO A 157 -10.13 8.68 -1.29
N VAL A 158 -9.02 8.00 -1.06
CA VAL A 158 -7.97 8.44 -0.12
C VAL A 158 -6.71 8.75 -0.91
N THR A 159 -6.32 10.01 -0.92
CA THR A 159 -5.11 10.48 -1.60
C THR A 159 -3.99 10.72 -0.59
N LEU A 160 -2.82 10.15 -0.87
CA LEU A 160 -1.58 10.33 -0.14
C LEU A 160 -0.58 11.07 -1.02
N GLY A 161 0.19 11.98 -0.43
CA GLY A 161 1.35 12.57 -1.10
C GLY A 161 2.44 11.53 -1.27
N TYR A 162 3.08 11.50 -2.43
CA TYR A 162 4.26 10.67 -2.67
C TYR A 162 5.50 11.45 -2.24
N ALA A 163 6.30 10.86 -1.35
CA ALA A 163 7.52 11.50 -0.87
C ALA A 163 8.60 11.42 -1.96
N ILE A 164 8.79 12.51 -2.70
CA ILE A 164 9.91 12.62 -3.64
C ILE A 164 11.21 12.72 -2.81
N PRO A 165 12.16 11.80 -2.99
CA PRO A 165 13.42 11.81 -2.25
C PRO A 165 14.12 13.17 -2.36
N GLN A 166 14.57 13.70 -1.23
CA GLN A 166 15.31 14.97 -1.14
C GLN A 166 16.80 14.81 -1.42
#